data_AF-V5SB46-F1
#
_entry.id   AF-V5SB46-F1
#
_cell.length_a   1.000
_cell.length_b   1.000
_cell.length_c   1.000
_cell.angle_alpha   90.00
_cell.angle_beta   90.00
_cell.angle_gamma   90.00
#
_symmetry.space_group_name_H-M   'P 1'
#
loop_
_entity.id
_entity.type
_entity.pdbx_description
1 polymer ?
#
loop_
_entity_poly.entity_id
_entity_poly.type
_entity_poly.pdbx_seq_one_letter_code
_entity_poly.pdbx_strand_id
1 'polypeptide(L)'
;MSLLFRIVYAAHATGTHHKLALDALRSLENADAEGWRRLFLKHAEIYMQGAKAPDNEFKDFKNHVLHVRDNYWGGALGQSEKWYGLVVDALARGDWEEAVWSAGVLSHYVTDPVQPFHTGQSEAENSVHRAAEWSISRSYNDLRAQGLAAHGEIEVEAGQDPGWLRELVCRSAEKANVHYEKLIVHYDLHLGVTDPPAGLDDLSRTILSELVVYAASAFATVLDRALTESGATPPEVSLGLDTIMAAIKIPAKTLAKRLADAEDRRVVEAMYDELMTTGRVDATLPEDDRVIGKLYAKEVEAPRAAQQAAARATALATTKTAPVAKTSPRPLSAQTPANLRPYLALSDDIERAPSIGPRTAQRMAPLGIKTVADFLAADAATVAAGMSSRWVSASTITLWQDQCRLMLDVPGLRGTHAELLAQSGYRSGESLASADADKLCADVLAFATSSAGRRLLRDGAPPDVSRIKGWLNAASEARRAA
;
A
#
# COMPACT_ATOMS: atom_id res chain seq x y z
N MET A 1 -23.46 -27.34 -8.93
CA MET A 1 -23.48 -27.13 -7.46
C MET A 1 -24.86 -27.45 -6.89
N SER A 2 -24.92 -28.28 -5.85
CA SER A 2 -26.18 -28.76 -5.26
C SER A 2 -26.93 -27.64 -4.52
N LEU A 3 -28.25 -27.78 -4.40
CA LEU A 3 -29.10 -26.87 -3.59
C LEU A 3 -28.60 -26.77 -2.15
N LEU A 4 -28.14 -27.89 -1.60
CA LEU A 4 -27.62 -28.01 -0.25
C LEU A 4 -26.40 -27.11 -0.01
N PHE A 5 -25.43 -27.12 -0.93
CA PHE A 5 -24.26 -26.24 -0.83
C PHE A 5 -24.69 -24.78 -0.76
N ARG A 6 -25.66 -24.36 -1.59
CA ARG A 6 -26.18 -22.97 -1.57
C ARG A 6 -26.83 -22.62 -0.22
N ILE A 7 -27.57 -23.55 0.38
CA ILE A 7 -28.17 -23.37 1.71
C ILE A 7 -27.08 -23.22 2.77
N VAL A 8 -26.10 -24.13 2.81
CA VAL A 8 -24.97 -24.08 3.75
C VAL A 8 -24.18 -22.79 3.58
N TYR A 9 -23.85 -22.41 2.35
CA TYR A 9 -23.13 -21.18 2.04
C TYR A 9 -23.88 -19.95 2.54
N ALA A 10 -25.18 -19.84 2.25
CA ALA A 10 -25.99 -18.72 2.71
C ALA A 10 -26.12 -18.66 4.24
N ALA A 11 -26.19 -19.83 4.90
CA ALA A 11 -26.39 -19.91 6.33
C ALA A 11 -25.08 -19.78 7.15
N HIS A 12 -23.93 -20.22 6.63
CA HIS A 12 -22.67 -20.30 7.38
C HIS A 12 -21.62 -19.29 6.91
N ALA A 13 -21.65 -18.84 5.65
CA ALA A 13 -20.61 -18.01 5.06
C ALA A 13 -20.79 -16.50 5.33
N THR A 14 -20.62 -16.11 6.59
CA THR A 14 -20.88 -14.73 7.05
C THR A 14 -19.71 -13.75 6.86
N GLY A 15 -18.48 -14.22 6.71
CA GLY A 15 -17.29 -13.38 6.49
C GLY A 15 -16.38 -13.94 5.39
N THR A 16 -15.32 -13.20 5.05
CA THR A 16 -14.41 -13.54 3.93
C THR A 16 -13.79 -14.93 4.06
N HIS A 17 -13.15 -15.27 5.19
CA HIS A 17 -12.55 -16.61 5.38
C HIS A 17 -13.54 -17.76 5.27
N HIS A 18 -14.76 -17.60 5.81
CA HIS A 18 -15.80 -18.60 5.64
C HIS A 18 -16.13 -18.85 4.16
N LYS A 19 -16.21 -17.77 3.38
CA LYS A 19 -16.53 -17.86 1.95
C LYS A 19 -15.39 -18.45 1.15
N LEU A 20 -14.15 -18.04 1.40
CA LEU A 20 -12.95 -18.62 0.77
C LEU A 20 -12.84 -20.11 1.05
N ALA A 21 -12.98 -20.52 2.33
CA ALA A 21 -12.94 -21.91 2.75
C ALA A 21 -14.01 -22.78 2.06
N LEU A 22 -15.24 -22.27 1.93
CA LEU A 22 -16.31 -22.98 1.21
C LEU A 22 -16.13 -22.94 -0.31
N ASP A 23 -15.64 -21.84 -0.87
CA ASP A 23 -15.43 -21.72 -2.31
C ASP A 23 -14.30 -22.64 -2.77
N ALA A 24 -13.27 -22.87 -1.96
CA ALA A 24 -12.24 -23.87 -2.22
C ALA A 24 -12.81 -25.30 -2.38
N LEU A 25 -13.85 -25.66 -1.62
CA LEU A 25 -14.51 -26.98 -1.78
C LEU A 25 -15.13 -27.16 -3.18
N ARG A 26 -15.50 -26.06 -3.85
CA ARG A 26 -16.06 -26.13 -5.22
C ARG A 26 -14.98 -26.49 -6.25
N SER A 27 -13.74 -26.12 -5.96
CA SER A 27 -12.59 -26.27 -6.85
C SER A 27 -11.72 -27.48 -6.52
N LEU A 28 -12.20 -28.39 -5.64
CA LEU A 28 -11.56 -29.70 -5.43
C LEU A 28 -11.67 -30.55 -6.70
N GLU A 29 -10.54 -31.07 -7.15
CA GLU A 29 -10.36 -31.84 -8.39
C GLU A 29 -10.04 -33.32 -8.14
N ASN A 30 -9.75 -33.73 -6.89
CA ASN A 30 -9.44 -35.12 -6.60
C ASN A 30 -10.60 -36.07 -6.99
N ALA A 31 -10.28 -37.35 -7.28
CA ALA A 31 -11.26 -38.32 -7.78
C ALA A 31 -12.47 -38.52 -6.84
N ASP A 32 -12.25 -38.34 -5.55
CA ASP A 32 -13.25 -38.48 -4.48
C ASP A 32 -13.83 -37.13 -4.02
N ALA A 33 -13.62 -36.04 -4.78
CA ALA A 33 -13.93 -34.67 -4.38
C ALA A 33 -15.39 -34.50 -3.95
N GLU A 34 -16.33 -35.22 -4.57
CA GLU A 34 -17.73 -35.16 -4.15
C GLU A 34 -17.92 -35.76 -2.75
N GLY A 35 -17.29 -36.89 -2.42
CA GLY A 35 -17.36 -37.47 -1.08
C GLY A 35 -16.78 -36.53 -0.03
N TRP A 36 -15.63 -35.91 -0.32
CA TRP A 36 -15.01 -34.92 0.56
C TRP A 36 -15.87 -33.67 0.72
N ARG A 37 -16.39 -33.10 -0.38
CA ARG A 37 -17.36 -32.00 -0.31
C ARG A 37 -18.51 -32.34 0.62
N ARG A 38 -19.04 -33.56 0.53
CA ARG A 38 -20.14 -33.98 1.39
C ARG A 38 -19.76 -34.04 2.87
N LEU A 39 -18.57 -34.56 3.19
CA LEU A 39 -18.05 -34.59 4.56
C LEU A 39 -17.94 -33.17 5.13
N PHE A 40 -17.29 -32.26 4.41
CA PHE A 40 -17.13 -30.87 4.85
C PHE A 40 -18.47 -30.15 5.01
N LEU A 41 -19.44 -30.38 4.11
CA LEU A 41 -20.78 -29.81 4.23
C LEU A 41 -21.57 -30.36 5.43
N LYS A 42 -21.38 -31.64 5.79
CA LYS A 42 -21.95 -32.22 7.02
C LYS A 42 -21.41 -31.52 8.26
N HIS A 43 -20.13 -31.16 8.26
CA HIS A 43 -19.43 -30.52 9.38
C HIS A 43 -19.21 -29.01 9.15
N ALA A 44 -20.09 -28.34 8.38
CA ALA A 44 -19.88 -26.95 7.97
C ALA A 44 -19.80 -25.95 9.14
N GLU A 45 -20.47 -26.21 10.26
CA GLU A 45 -20.33 -25.35 11.45
C GLU A 45 -18.91 -25.40 12.02
N ILE A 46 -18.37 -26.62 12.20
CA ILE A 46 -17.02 -26.87 12.70
C ILE A 46 -15.99 -26.27 11.74
N TYR A 47 -16.19 -26.45 10.43
CA TYR A 47 -15.32 -25.90 9.40
C TYR A 47 -15.23 -24.37 9.49
N MET A 48 -16.38 -23.70 9.65
CA MET A 48 -16.43 -22.25 9.78
C MET A 48 -15.83 -21.76 11.10
N GLN A 49 -16.05 -22.48 12.20
CA GLN A 49 -15.39 -22.19 13.48
C GLN A 49 -13.86 -22.22 13.31
N GLY A 50 -13.32 -23.26 12.67
CA GLY A 50 -11.89 -23.34 12.35
C GLY A 50 -11.41 -22.15 11.51
N ALA A 51 -12.13 -21.80 10.44
CA ALA A 51 -11.75 -20.70 9.53
C ALA A 51 -11.74 -19.30 10.16
N LYS A 52 -12.26 -19.15 11.38
CA LYS A 52 -12.23 -17.89 12.15
C LYS A 52 -11.54 -18.01 13.51
N ALA A 53 -11.11 -19.20 13.91
CA ALA A 53 -10.42 -19.40 15.19
C ALA A 53 -9.14 -18.54 15.30
N PRO A 54 -8.34 -18.35 14.23
CA PRO A 54 -7.19 -17.45 14.29
C PRO A 54 -7.52 -16.01 14.72
N ASP A 55 -8.59 -15.43 14.16
CA ASP A 55 -9.05 -14.07 14.52
C ASP A 55 -9.70 -14.00 15.91
N ASN A 56 -10.57 -14.96 16.21
CA ASN A 56 -11.50 -14.84 17.33
C ASN A 56 -10.95 -15.44 18.63
N GLU A 57 -10.17 -16.51 18.52
CA GLU A 57 -9.74 -17.33 19.65
C GLU A 57 -8.24 -17.27 19.87
N PHE A 58 -7.45 -17.53 18.82
CA PHE A 58 -5.99 -17.58 18.95
C PHE A 58 -5.39 -16.17 19.08
N LYS A 59 -5.92 -15.22 18.29
CA LYS A 59 -5.48 -13.83 18.24
C LYS A 59 -3.97 -13.70 18.06
N ASP A 60 -3.41 -14.59 17.23
CA ASP A 60 -1.99 -14.70 16.95
C ASP A 60 -1.58 -13.85 15.75
N PHE A 61 -1.94 -12.56 15.77
CA PHE A 61 -1.97 -11.64 14.62
C PHE A 61 -0.71 -11.64 13.73
N LYS A 62 0.49 -11.79 14.30
CA LYS A 62 1.74 -11.90 13.51
C LYS A 62 1.71 -13.09 12.52
N ASN A 63 0.97 -14.13 12.84
CA ASN A 63 0.90 -15.33 12.02
C ASN A 63 -0.02 -15.20 10.81
N HIS A 64 -0.75 -14.10 10.70
CA HIS A 64 -1.66 -13.82 9.60
C HIS A 64 -0.89 -13.18 8.44
N VAL A 65 0.23 -12.51 8.74
CA VAL A 65 0.99 -11.75 7.75
C VAL A 65 2.19 -12.51 7.17
N LEU A 66 2.58 -12.11 5.96
CA LEU A 66 3.83 -12.49 5.30
C LEU A 66 4.42 -11.33 4.48
N HIS A 67 5.27 -10.52 5.10
CA HIS A 67 5.82 -9.31 4.51
C HIS A 67 6.94 -9.61 3.51
N VAL A 68 6.58 -9.62 2.22
CA VAL A 68 7.45 -10.04 1.11
C VAL A 68 8.76 -9.24 1.08
N ARG A 69 8.69 -7.92 1.28
CA ARG A 69 9.85 -7.01 1.18
C ARG A 69 10.71 -6.98 2.43
N ASP A 70 10.29 -7.67 3.49
CA ASP A 70 10.94 -7.70 4.79
C ASP A 70 11.54 -9.08 5.10
N ASN A 71 12.05 -9.75 4.06
CA ASN A 71 12.55 -11.13 4.10
C ASN A 71 11.47 -12.13 4.54
N TYR A 72 10.25 -11.97 4.03
CA TYR A 72 9.10 -12.81 4.36
C TYR A 72 8.82 -12.83 5.87
N TRP A 73 8.92 -11.66 6.52
CA TRP A 73 8.64 -11.51 7.94
C TRP A 73 7.16 -11.78 8.24
N GLY A 74 6.87 -12.51 9.31
CA GLY A 74 5.53 -12.94 9.67
C GLY A 74 5.53 -14.37 10.16
N GLY A 75 4.34 -14.98 10.32
CA GLY A 75 4.20 -16.35 10.79
C GLY A 75 3.35 -17.27 9.90
N ALA A 76 2.79 -16.75 8.80
CA ALA A 76 1.88 -17.51 7.94
C ALA A 76 2.49 -18.81 7.40
N LEU A 77 3.79 -18.81 7.07
CA LEU A 77 4.48 -20.01 6.57
C LEU A 77 4.49 -21.14 7.61
N GLY A 78 4.90 -20.82 8.85
CA GLY A 78 5.00 -21.82 9.93
C GLY A 78 3.63 -22.35 10.35
N GLN A 79 2.62 -21.48 10.43
CA GLN A 79 1.26 -21.91 10.74
C GLN A 79 0.64 -22.73 9.61
N SER A 80 0.86 -22.35 8.34
CA SER A 80 0.40 -23.15 7.20
C SER A 80 0.97 -24.56 7.23
N GLU A 81 2.27 -24.73 7.46
CA GLU A 81 2.91 -26.05 7.57
C GLU A 81 2.39 -26.85 8.77
N LYS A 82 2.29 -26.22 9.94
CA LYS A 82 1.76 -26.86 11.15
C LYS A 82 0.35 -27.38 10.94
N TRP A 83 -0.56 -26.52 10.47
CA TRP A 83 -1.96 -26.88 10.30
C TRP A 83 -2.17 -27.85 9.13
N TYR A 84 -1.34 -27.78 8.10
CA TYR A 84 -1.31 -28.78 7.04
C TYR A 84 -1.00 -30.18 7.60
N GLY A 85 0.05 -30.31 8.42
CA GLY A 85 0.39 -31.57 9.08
C GLY A 85 -0.77 -32.10 9.95
N LEU A 86 -1.41 -31.23 10.73
CA LEU A 86 -2.57 -31.62 11.56
C LEU A 86 -3.76 -32.11 10.73
N VAL A 87 -4.02 -31.49 9.58
CA VAL A 87 -5.08 -31.95 8.65
C VAL A 87 -4.75 -33.33 8.11
N VAL A 88 -3.54 -33.54 7.58
CA VAL A 88 -3.11 -34.82 7.01
C VAL A 88 -3.17 -35.93 8.07
N ASP A 89 -2.67 -35.65 9.28
CA ASP A 89 -2.67 -36.60 10.39
C ASP A 89 -4.09 -36.96 10.84
N ALA A 90 -4.98 -35.97 10.99
CA ALA A 90 -6.36 -36.22 11.41
C ALA A 90 -7.14 -37.01 10.35
N LEU A 91 -6.96 -36.69 9.06
CA LEU A 91 -7.53 -37.45 7.95
C LEU A 91 -7.05 -38.90 7.95
N ALA A 92 -5.74 -39.13 8.11
CA ALA A 92 -5.16 -40.47 8.14
C ALA A 92 -5.68 -41.32 9.32
N ARG A 93 -6.01 -40.69 10.45
CA ARG A 93 -6.65 -41.35 11.61
C ARG A 93 -8.15 -41.56 11.44
N GLY A 94 -8.78 -40.96 10.43
CA GLY A 94 -10.23 -40.95 10.26
C GLY A 94 -10.96 -40.08 11.30
N ASP A 95 -10.27 -39.13 11.93
CA ASP A 95 -10.89 -38.15 12.83
C ASP A 95 -11.43 -36.97 12.00
N TRP A 96 -12.64 -37.16 11.48
CA TRP A 96 -13.22 -36.23 10.51
C TRP A 96 -13.56 -34.87 11.09
N GLU A 97 -13.92 -34.77 12.37
CA GLU A 97 -14.25 -33.49 12.99
C GLU A 97 -12.98 -32.68 13.23
N GLU A 98 -11.91 -33.32 13.73
CA GLU A 98 -10.59 -32.67 13.89
C GLU A 98 -10.01 -32.27 12.53
N ALA A 99 -10.13 -33.13 11.51
CA ALA A 99 -9.66 -32.84 10.16
C ALA A 99 -10.38 -31.62 9.55
N VAL A 100 -11.72 -31.58 9.65
CA VAL A 100 -12.51 -30.48 9.11
C VAL A 100 -12.25 -29.18 9.88
N TRP A 101 -12.14 -29.22 11.21
CA TRP A 101 -11.79 -28.04 11.99
C TRP A 101 -10.41 -27.51 11.62
N SER A 102 -9.40 -28.39 11.60
CA SER A 102 -8.01 -28.06 11.27
C SER A 102 -7.88 -27.52 9.84
N ALA A 103 -8.65 -28.07 8.89
CA ALA A 103 -8.69 -27.57 7.52
C ALA A 103 -9.31 -26.16 7.45
N GLY A 104 -10.29 -25.87 8.31
CA GLY A 104 -10.81 -24.52 8.50
C GLY A 104 -9.69 -23.58 8.94
N VAL A 105 -8.96 -23.95 9.99
CA VAL A 105 -7.84 -23.13 10.49
C VAL A 105 -6.75 -22.94 9.43
N LEU A 106 -6.37 -24.01 8.73
CA LEU A 106 -5.40 -23.95 7.64
C LEU A 106 -5.83 -22.99 6.54
N SER A 107 -7.12 -22.98 6.18
CA SER A 107 -7.64 -22.08 5.14
C SER A 107 -7.37 -20.61 5.43
N HIS A 108 -7.38 -20.24 6.71
CA HIS A 108 -7.12 -18.88 7.14
C HIS A 108 -5.67 -18.48 6.82
N TYR A 109 -4.69 -19.20 7.38
CA TYR A 109 -3.27 -18.89 7.20
C TYR A 109 -2.75 -19.06 5.76
N VAL A 110 -3.41 -19.88 4.94
CA VAL A 110 -3.07 -20.01 3.51
C VAL A 110 -3.62 -18.84 2.69
N THR A 111 -4.77 -18.27 3.08
CA THR A 111 -5.46 -17.23 2.30
C THR A 111 -5.12 -15.82 2.73
N ASP A 112 -4.75 -15.59 3.99
CA ASP A 112 -4.31 -14.26 4.47
C ASP A 112 -3.19 -13.67 3.62
N PRO A 113 -2.11 -14.41 3.25
CA PRO A 113 -1.05 -13.83 2.44
C PRO A 113 -1.50 -13.46 1.02
N VAL A 114 -2.69 -13.88 0.56
CA VAL A 114 -3.26 -13.45 -0.73
C VAL A 114 -3.93 -12.07 -0.61
N GLN A 115 -4.20 -11.60 0.60
CA GLN A 115 -4.72 -10.26 0.86
C GLN A 115 -3.53 -9.28 0.88
N PRO A 116 -3.53 -8.20 0.05
CA PRO A 116 -2.34 -7.36 -0.09
C PRO A 116 -1.84 -6.70 1.20
N PHE A 117 -2.73 -6.22 2.07
CA PHE A 117 -2.43 -5.61 3.39
C PHE A 117 -1.83 -6.59 4.39
N HIS A 118 -1.88 -7.89 4.13
CA HIS A 118 -1.17 -8.88 4.94
C HIS A 118 0.26 -9.15 4.45
N THR A 119 0.74 -8.38 3.46
CA THR A 119 2.05 -8.60 2.81
C THR A 119 3.06 -7.46 2.99
N GLY A 120 2.74 -6.47 3.80
CA GLY A 120 3.59 -5.31 4.06
C GLY A 120 3.16 -4.56 5.31
N GLN A 121 3.83 -3.44 5.61
CA GLN A 121 3.44 -2.54 6.70
C GLN A 121 3.73 -1.10 6.29
N SER A 122 2.78 -0.20 6.54
CA SER A 122 3.00 1.24 6.42
C SER A 122 2.03 2.04 7.29
N GLU A 123 2.39 3.29 7.61
CA GLU A 123 1.47 4.22 8.29
C GLU A 123 0.23 4.56 7.42
N ALA A 124 0.40 4.60 6.10
CA ALA A 124 -0.69 4.88 5.17
C ALA A 124 -1.75 3.77 5.20
N GLU A 125 -1.31 2.50 5.29
CA GLU A 125 -2.19 1.34 5.45
C GLU A 125 -3.01 1.41 6.73
N ASN A 126 -2.43 1.81 7.87
CA ASN A 126 -3.14 1.93 9.15
C ASN A 126 -4.44 2.76 9.04
N SER A 127 -4.48 3.70 8.08
CA SER A 127 -5.64 4.56 7.86
C SER A 127 -6.78 3.86 7.12
N VAL A 128 -6.51 2.79 6.37
CA VAL A 128 -7.45 2.20 5.41
C VAL A 128 -7.67 0.70 5.58
N HIS A 129 -6.76 -0.03 6.23
CA HIS A 129 -6.77 -1.50 6.32
C HIS A 129 -8.13 -2.05 6.74
N ARG A 130 -8.58 -1.68 7.94
CA ARG A 130 -9.84 -2.21 8.50
C ARG A 130 -11.06 -1.86 7.67
N ALA A 131 -11.09 -0.63 7.15
CA ALA A 131 -12.18 -0.15 6.30
C ALA A 131 -12.25 -0.97 5.00
N ALA A 132 -11.10 -1.22 4.37
CA ALA A 132 -11.02 -2.00 3.15
C ALA A 132 -11.38 -3.47 3.35
N GLU A 133 -10.96 -4.11 4.45
CA GLU A 133 -11.38 -5.48 4.78
C GLU A 133 -12.90 -5.57 4.96
N TRP A 134 -13.51 -4.58 5.62
CA TRP A 134 -14.96 -4.50 5.73
C TRP A 134 -15.61 -4.34 4.34
N SER A 135 -15.10 -3.43 3.50
CA SER A 135 -15.54 -3.26 2.11
C SER A 135 -15.45 -4.53 1.27
N ILE A 136 -14.36 -5.29 1.40
CA ILE A 136 -14.15 -6.59 0.74
C ILE A 136 -15.19 -7.60 1.23
N SER A 137 -15.37 -7.73 2.54
CA SER A 137 -16.37 -8.63 3.13
C SER A 137 -17.78 -8.34 2.61
N ARG A 138 -18.15 -7.06 2.54
CA ARG A 138 -19.44 -6.59 1.99
C ARG A 138 -19.58 -6.83 0.49
N SER A 139 -18.49 -6.74 -0.26
CA SER A 139 -18.47 -6.88 -1.72
C SER A 139 -18.12 -8.28 -2.23
N TYR A 140 -17.79 -9.23 -1.34
CA TYR A 140 -17.17 -10.50 -1.73
C TYR A 140 -17.92 -11.26 -2.84
N ASN A 141 -19.25 -11.34 -2.76
CA ASN A 141 -20.01 -12.10 -3.75
C ASN A 141 -19.90 -11.49 -5.14
N ASP A 142 -19.89 -10.16 -5.22
CA ASP A 142 -19.74 -9.42 -6.48
C ASP A 142 -18.30 -9.51 -6.99
N LEU A 143 -17.31 -9.38 -6.09
CA LEU A 143 -15.89 -9.56 -6.42
C LEU A 143 -15.63 -10.96 -6.98
N ARG A 144 -16.13 -12.01 -6.34
CA ARG A 144 -16.00 -13.38 -6.83
C ARG A 144 -16.70 -13.57 -8.18
N ALA A 145 -17.91 -13.04 -8.34
CA ALA A 145 -18.64 -13.14 -9.61
C ALA A 145 -17.89 -12.43 -10.75
N GLN A 146 -17.34 -11.24 -10.48
CA GLN A 146 -16.52 -10.48 -11.42
C GLN A 146 -15.24 -11.25 -11.78
N GLY A 147 -14.54 -11.80 -10.79
CA GLY A 147 -13.29 -12.54 -10.99
C GLY A 147 -13.51 -13.78 -11.85
N LEU A 148 -14.55 -14.56 -11.56
CA LEU A 148 -14.91 -15.72 -12.37
C LEU A 148 -15.35 -15.35 -13.79
N ALA A 149 -16.05 -14.23 -13.97
CA ALA A 149 -16.45 -13.76 -15.30
C ALA A 149 -15.24 -13.32 -16.13
N ALA A 150 -14.21 -12.75 -15.49
CA ALA A 150 -13.01 -12.25 -16.16
C ALA A 150 -11.96 -13.34 -16.41
N HIS A 151 -11.78 -14.27 -15.47
CA HIS A 151 -10.66 -15.22 -15.48
C HIS A 151 -11.08 -16.70 -15.52
N GLY A 152 -12.36 -17.00 -15.31
CA GLY A 152 -12.79 -18.37 -15.02
C GLY A 152 -12.29 -18.83 -13.65
N GLU A 153 -12.24 -20.14 -13.44
CA GLU A 153 -11.49 -20.71 -12.31
C GLU A 153 -9.99 -20.52 -12.58
N ILE A 154 -9.25 -20.09 -11.57
CA ILE A 154 -7.80 -19.89 -11.69
C ILE A 154 -7.10 -21.17 -11.26
N GLU A 155 -6.31 -21.76 -12.15
CA GLU A 155 -5.46 -22.90 -11.82
C GLU A 155 -4.28 -22.46 -10.97
N VAL A 156 -4.08 -23.12 -9.83
CA VAL A 156 -2.95 -22.89 -8.92
C VAL A 156 -2.16 -24.17 -8.76
N GLU A 157 -0.93 -24.16 -9.28
CA GLU A 157 -0.05 -25.33 -9.22
C GLU A 157 0.72 -25.38 -7.89
N ALA A 158 0.70 -26.55 -7.24
CA ALA A 158 1.65 -26.88 -6.17
C ALA A 158 2.87 -27.59 -6.77
N GLY A 159 4.07 -27.12 -6.42
CA GLY A 159 5.33 -27.79 -6.78
C GLY A 159 5.42 -29.19 -6.16
N GLN A 160 6.34 -30.04 -6.63
CA GLN A 160 6.51 -31.40 -6.09
C GLN A 160 7.54 -31.50 -4.96
N ASP A 161 8.37 -30.45 -4.80
CA ASP A 161 9.44 -30.43 -3.82
C ASP A 161 8.92 -30.45 -2.37
N PRO A 162 9.70 -30.93 -1.38
CA PRO A 162 9.28 -30.94 0.02
C PRO A 162 8.85 -29.57 0.58
N GLY A 163 9.38 -28.47 0.02
CA GLY A 163 9.03 -27.10 0.39
C GLY A 163 7.84 -26.51 -0.38
N TRP A 164 7.06 -27.31 -1.11
CA TRP A 164 6.01 -26.83 -2.01
C TRP A 164 4.98 -25.92 -1.35
N LEU A 165 4.61 -26.17 -0.08
CA LEU A 165 3.60 -25.39 0.61
C LEU A 165 4.14 -23.99 0.93
N ARG A 166 5.39 -23.90 1.41
CA ARG A 166 6.06 -22.62 1.63
C ARG A 166 6.18 -21.84 0.34
N GLU A 167 6.59 -22.51 -0.73
CA GLU A 167 6.71 -21.88 -2.06
C GLU A 167 5.36 -21.38 -2.57
N LEU A 168 4.28 -22.15 -2.40
CA LEU A 168 2.93 -21.72 -2.77
C LEU A 168 2.48 -20.49 -1.96
N VAL A 169 2.70 -20.48 -0.65
CA VAL A 169 2.33 -19.36 0.22
C VAL A 169 3.20 -18.12 -0.07
N CYS A 170 4.50 -18.27 -0.32
CA CYS A 170 5.37 -17.17 -0.74
C CYS A 170 4.92 -16.58 -2.09
N ARG A 171 4.69 -17.40 -3.11
CA ARG A 171 4.20 -16.94 -4.42
C ARG A 171 2.84 -16.26 -4.33
N SER A 172 1.97 -16.75 -3.44
CA SER A 172 0.68 -16.13 -3.15
C SER A 172 0.84 -14.73 -2.56
N ALA A 173 1.74 -14.57 -1.59
CA ALA A 173 2.09 -13.28 -1.00
C ALA A 173 2.73 -12.33 -2.00
N GLU A 174 3.63 -12.81 -2.84
CA GLU A 174 4.26 -12.01 -3.90
C GLU A 174 3.21 -11.52 -4.92
N LYS A 175 2.30 -12.41 -5.33
CA LYS A 175 1.19 -12.05 -6.23
C LYS A 175 0.30 -10.96 -5.63
N ALA A 176 0.05 -10.98 -4.32
CA ALA A 176 -0.72 -9.95 -3.64
C ALA A 176 0.08 -8.65 -3.42
N ASN A 177 1.35 -8.75 -3.05
CA ASN A 177 2.19 -7.62 -2.65
C ASN A 177 2.42 -6.59 -3.76
N VAL A 178 2.39 -6.99 -5.05
CA VAL A 178 2.49 -6.04 -6.17
C VAL A 178 1.31 -5.06 -6.26
N HIS A 179 0.25 -5.31 -5.47
CA HIS A 179 -0.93 -4.47 -5.36
C HIS A 179 -1.04 -3.71 -4.05
N TYR A 180 -0.11 -3.91 -3.10
CA TYR A 180 -0.15 -3.33 -1.76
C TYR A 180 -0.35 -1.80 -1.80
N GLU A 181 0.56 -1.05 -2.41
CA GLU A 181 0.42 0.41 -2.51
C GLU A 181 -0.74 0.85 -3.38
N LYS A 182 -1.07 0.07 -4.42
CA LYS A 182 -2.19 0.40 -5.32
C LYS A 182 -3.51 0.39 -4.55
N LEU A 183 -3.75 -0.62 -3.71
CA LEU A 183 -4.97 -0.66 -2.92
C LEU A 183 -5.00 0.46 -1.87
N ILE A 184 -3.88 0.82 -1.24
CA ILE A 184 -3.83 1.98 -0.33
C ILE A 184 -4.25 3.26 -1.05
N VAL A 185 -3.71 3.49 -2.26
CA VAL A 185 -3.97 4.71 -3.03
C VAL A 185 -5.39 4.77 -3.60
N HIS A 186 -5.94 3.63 -4.01
CA HIS A 186 -7.22 3.55 -4.69
C HIS A 186 -8.41 3.34 -3.76
N TYR A 187 -8.17 2.96 -2.51
CA TYR A 187 -9.25 2.86 -1.53
C TYR A 187 -9.75 4.24 -1.12
N ASP A 188 -11.03 4.51 -1.38
CA ASP A 188 -11.69 5.74 -0.94
C ASP A 188 -12.30 5.52 0.45
N LEU A 189 -11.56 5.91 1.49
CA LEU A 189 -12.01 5.80 2.87
C LEU A 189 -13.24 6.66 3.17
N HIS A 190 -13.39 7.82 2.52
CA HIS A 190 -14.52 8.71 2.76
C HIS A 190 -15.82 8.09 2.26
N LEU A 191 -15.78 7.40 1.13
CA LEU A 191 -16.91 6.60 0.66
C LEU A 191 -17.06 5.33 1.52
N GLY A 192 -15.98 4.61 1.77
CA GLY A 192 -15.97 3.31 2.46
C GLY A 192 -16.49 3.34 3.90
N VAL A 193 -16.32 4.44 4.65
CA VAL A 193 -16.87 4.58 6.01
C VAL A 193 -18.40 4.62 6.01
N THR A 194 -19.03 5.19 4.98
CA THR A 194 -20.48 5.32 4.89
C THR A 194 -21.14 4.18 4.11
N ASP A 195 -20.58 3.85 2.95
CA ASP A 195 -21.00 2.78 2.05
C ASP A 195 -19.77 1.91 1.70
N PRO A 196 -19.51 0.83 2.46
CA PRO A 196 -18.26 0.08 2.34
C PRO A 196 -17.94 -0.39 0.91
N PRO A 197 -18.89 -0.98 0.15
CA PRO A 197 -18.63 -1.32 -1.26
C PRO A 197 -18.17 -0.15 -2.14
N ALA A 198 -18.61 1.09 -1.87
CA ALA A 198 -18.25 2.27 -2.64
C ALA A 198 -16.82 2.75 -2.39
N GLY A 199 -16.18 2.32 -1.29
CA GLY A 199 -14.75 2.55 -1.06
C GLY A 199 -13.83 1.80 -2.02
N LEU A 200 -14.34 0.78 -2.72
CA LEU A 200 -13.61 0.01 -3.73
C LEU A 200 -13.92 0.56 -5.13
N ASP A 201 -12.99 1.33 -5.70
CA ASP A 201 -13.07 1.78 -7.09
C ASP A 201 -12.90 0.63 -8.11
N ASP A 202 -13.08 0.93 -9.40
CA ASP A 202 -13.02 -0.09 -10.46
C ASP A 202 -11.68 -0.84 -10.50
N LEU A 203 -10.56 -0.15 -10.22
CA LEU A 203 -9.24 -0.79 -10.20
C LEU A 203 -9.11 -1.72 -8.99
N SER A 204 -9.50 -1.26 -7.80
CA SER A 204 -9.48 -2.06 -6.57
C SER A 204 -10.34 -3.30 -6.73
N ARG A 205 -11.55 -3.15 -7.30
CA ARG A 205 -12.44 -4.29 -7.58
C ARG A 205 -11.84 -5.26 -8.58
N THR A 206 -11.19 -4.76 -9.64
CA THR A 206 -10.49 -5.62 -10.61
C THR A 206 -9.41 -6.46 -9.93
N ILE A 207 -8.53 -5.82 -9.17
CA ILE A 207 -7.46 -6.49 -8.41
C ILE A 207 -8.03 -7.52 -7.43
N LEU A 208 -8.96 -7.09 -6.58
CA LEU A 208 -9.52 -7.93 -5.53
C LEU A 208 -10.35 -9.08 -6.09
N SER A 209 -11.03 -8.89 -7.23
CA SER A 209 -11.81 -9.93 -7.89
C SER A 209 -10.95 -11.11 -8.36
N GLU A 210 -9.75 -10.84 -8.88
CA GLU A 210 -8.78 -11.87 -9.23
C GLU A 210 -8.24 -12.56 -7.96
N LEU A 211 -7.84 -11.77 -6.95
CA LEU A 211 -7.23 -12.29 -5.72
C LEU A 211 -8.19 -13.18 -4.91
N VAL A 212 -9.49 -12.87 -4.84
CA VAL A 212 -10.45 -13.75 -4.12
C VAL A 212 -10.67 -15.09 -4.81
N VAL A 213 -10.65 -15.13 -6.14
CA VAL A 213 -10.73 -16.39 -6.90
C VAL A 213 -9.42 -17.17 -6.71
N TYR A 214 -8.28 -16.50 -6.85
CA TYR A 214 -6.96 -17.10 -6.64
C TYR A 214 -6.81 -17.67 -5.23
N ALA A 215 -7.25 -16.96 -4.18
CA ALA A 215 -7.17 -17.42 -2.80
C ALA A 215 -7.97 -18.72 -2.58
N ALA A 216 -9.19 -18.78 -3.11
CA ALA A 216 -10.01 -19.99 -3.02
C ALA A 216 -9.36 -21.16 -3.76
N SER A 217 -8.83 -20.94 -4.97
CA SER A 217 -8.10 -21.96 -5.74
C SER A 217 -6.82 -22.41 -5.04
N ALA A 218 -6.03 -21.49 -4.49
CA ALA A 218 -4.79 -21.81 -3.79
C ALA A 218 -5.06 -22.72 -2.59
N PHE A 219 -6.11 -22.42 -1.81
CA PHE A 219 -6.49 -23.28 -0.71
C PHE A 219 -7.11 -24.61 -1.18
N ALA A 220 -7.84 -24.63 -2.30
CA ALA A 220 -8.32 -25.88 -2.91
C ALA A 220 -7.15 -26.81 -3.28
N THR A 221 -6.10 -26.27 -3.91
CA THR A 221 -4.87 -27.01 -4.23
C THR A 221 -4.21 -27.59 -2.97
N VAL A 222 -4.10 -26.79 -1.90
CA VAL A 222 -3.53 -27.25 -0.63
C VAL A 222 -4.38 -28.37 -0.01
N LEU A 223 -5.69 -28.20 0.02
CA LEU A 223 -6.61 -29.17 0.59
C LEU A 223 -6.66 -30.46 -0.21
N ASP A 224 -6.72 -30.41 -1.55
CA ASP A 224 -6.67 -31.58 -2.42
C ASP A 224 -5.42 -32.41 -2.18
N ARG A 225 -4.28 -31.74 -2.01
CA ARG A 225 -3.03 -32.42 -1.69
C ARG A 225 -3.05 -33.05 -0.31
N ALA A 226 -3.57 -32.37 0.71
CA ALA A 226 -3.73 -32.95 2.05
C ALA A 226 -4.62 -34.20 2.05
N LEU A 227 -5.75 -34.14 1.32
CA LEU A 227 -6.67 -35.27 1.13
C LEU A 227 -5.94 -36.45 0.47
N THR A 228 -5.19 -36.18 -0.61
CA THR A 228 -4.42 -37.20 -1.34
C THR A 228 -3.31 -37.82 -0.48
N GLU A 229 -2.50 -36.99 0.18
CA GLU A 229 -1.35 -37.42 0.99
C GLU A 229 -1.77 -38.19 2.25
N SER A 230 -2.97 -37.91 2.79
CA SER A 230 -3.49 -38.66 3.94
C SER A 230 -3.74 -40.14 3.66
N GLY A 231 -3.92 -40.53 2.39
CA GLY A 231 -4.29 -41.88 1.98
C GLY A 231 -5.70 -42.31 2.42
N ALA A 232 -6.48 -41.41 3.02
CA ALA A 232 -7.84 -41.67 3.44
C ALA A 232 -8.82 -41.63 2.26
N THR A 233 -9.97 -42.29 2.40
CA THR A 233 -11.12 -42.14 1.51
C THR A 233 -12.26 -41.45 2.26
N PRO A 234 -13.10 -40.64 1.58
CA PRO A 234 -14.18 -39.96 2.27
C PRO A 234 -15.18 -40.99 2.83
N PRO A 235 -15.66 -40.83 4.06
CA PRO A 235 -16.68 -41.71 4.61
C PRO A 235 -18.01 -41.50 3.88
N GLU A 236 -18.82 -42.55 3.79
CA GLU A 236 -20.19 -42.41 3.30
C GLU A 236 -21.01 -41.56 4.28
N VAL A 237 -21.35 -40.34 3.84
CA VAL A 237 -22.17 -39.41 4.61
C VAL A 237 -23.49 -39.14 3.89
N SER A 238 -24.59 -39.43 4.57
CA SER A 238 -25.92 -39.03 4.11
C SER A 238 -26.15 -37.56 4.46
N LEU A 239 -26.37 -36.74 3.43
CA LEU A 239 -26.74 -35.34 3.57
C LEU A 239 -28.24 -35.19 3.33
N GLY A 240 -29.05 -35.65 4.30
CA GLY A 240 -30.46 -35.31 4.33
C GLY A 240 -30.64 -33.80 4.54
N LEU A 241 -31.59 -33.19 3.83
CA LEU A 241 -31.97 -31.79 4.05
C LEU A 241 -32.33 -31.54 5.52
N ASP A 242 -33.00 -32.49 6.17
CA ASP A 242 -33.41 -32.40 7.57
C ASP A 242 -32.21 -32.36 8.53
N THR A 243 -31.18 -33.19 8.28
CA THR A 243 -29.96 -33.24 9.09
C THR A 243 -29.19 -31.91 9.03
N ILE A 244 -29.11 -31.29 7.86
CA ILE A 244 -28.42 -30.01 7.68
C ILE A 244 -29.28 -28.84 8.18
N MET A 245 -30.59 -28.84 7.93
CA MET A 245 -31.48 -27.78 8.43
C MET A 245 -31.55 -27.76 9.96
N ALA A 246 -31.47 -28.91 10.63
CA ALA A 246 -31.39 -28.97 12.09
C ALA A 246 -30.14 -28.26 12.67
N ALA A 247 -29.03 -28.23 11.92
CA ALA A 247 -27.80 -27.54 12.30
C ALA A 247 -27.81 -26.02 11.96
N ILE A 248 -28.81 -25.55 11.22
CA ILE A 248 -28.86 -24.18 10.71
C ILE A 248 -29.59 -23.25 11.69
N LYS A 249 -28.82 -22.46 12.46
CA LYS A 249 -29.33 -21.38 13.33
C LYS A 249 -29.49 -20.02 12.61
N ILE A 250 -30.22 -19.97 11.49
CA ILE A 250 -30.32 -18.77 10.61
C ILE A 250 -30.64 -17.45 11.35
N PRO A 251 -31.65 -17.38 12.25
CA PRO A 251 -31.98 -16.11 12.90
C PRO A 251 -30.84 -15.57 13.77
N ALA A 252 -30.17 -16.45 14.53
CA ALA A 252 -29.04 -16.08 15.36
C ALA A 252 -27.83 -15.63 14.52
N LYS A 253 -27.57 -16.29 13.39
CA LYS A 253 -26.45 -15.92 12.50
C LYS A 253 -26.68 -14.61 11.75
N THR A 254 -27.93 -14.31 11.39
CA THR A 254 -28.28 -13.02 10.79
C THR A 254 -28.13 -11.88 11.81
N LEU A 255 -28.52 -12.13 13.07
CA LEU A 255 -28.28 -11.19 14.16
C LEU A 255 -26.77 -10.99 14.42
N ALA A 256 -26.00 -12.08 14.51
CA ALA A 256 -24.55 -12.02 14.68
C ALA A 256 -23.86 -11.25 13.54
N LYS A 257 -24.28 -11.47 12.28
CA LYS A 257 -23.79 -10.71 11.13
C LYS A 257 -24.10 -9.22 11.25
N ARG A 258 -25.31 -8.85 11.70
CA ARG A 258 -25.68 -7.44 11.91
C ARG A 258 -24.88 -6.78 13.04
N LEU A 259 -24.59 -7.53 14.11
CA LEU A 259 -23.76 -7.05 15.22
C LEU A 259 -22.32 -6.84 14.77
N ALA A 260 -21.73 -7.81 14.05
CA ALA A 260 -20.39 -7.67 13.47
C ALA A 260 -20.32 -6.47 12.50
N ASP A 261 -21.32 -6.30 11.63
CA ASP A 261 -21.40 -5.15 10.71
C ASP A 261 -21.50 -3.81 11.45
N ALA A 262 -22.20 -3.77 12.58
CA ALA A 262 -22.29 -2.58 13.43
C ALA A 262 -20.98 -2.30 14.19
N GLU A 263 -20.27 -3.35 14.61
CA GLU A 263 -18.96 -3.23 15.24
C GLU A 263 -17.90 -2.74 14.26
N ASP A 264 -17.84 -3.32 13.06
CA ASP A 264 -16.98 -2.87 11.97
C ASP A 264 -17.22 -1.40 11.64
N ARG A 265 -18.49 -1.02 11.47
CA ARG A 265 -18.87 0.39 11.25
C ARG A 265 -18.34 1.29 12.36
N ARG A 266 -18.57 0.93 13.63
CA ARG A 266 -18.14 1.76 14.77
C ARG A 266 -16.62 1.93 14.80
N VAL A 267 -15.86 0.88 14.50
CA VAL A 267 -14.40 0.94 14.46
C VAL A 267 -13.93 1.84 13.31
N VAL A 268 -14.47 1.63 12.10
CA VAL A 268 -14.08 2.40 10.91
C VAL A 268 -14.48 3.89 11.04
N GLU A 269 -15.65 4.19 11.59
CA GLU A 269 -16.07 5.58 11.89
C GLU A 269 -15.11 6.26 12.88
N ALA A 270 -14.71 5.55 13.95
CA ALA A 270 -13.75 6.10 14.92
C ALA A 270 -12.37 6.35 14.31
N MET A 271 -11.88 5.43 13.46
CA MET A 271 -10.64 5.60 12.70
C MET A 271 -10.71 6.80 11.77
N TYR A 272 -11.83 6.94 11.06
CA TYR A 272 -12.05 8.06 10.15
C TYR A 272 -12.08 9.40 10.89
N ASP A 273 -12.79 9.50 12.01
CA ASP A 273 -12.85 10.72 12.82
C ASP A 273 -11.47 11.13 13.36
N GLU A 274 -10.67 10.16 13.82
CA GLU A 274 -9.30 10.41 14.28
C GLU A 274 -8.40 10.88 13.12
N LEU A 275 -8.49 10.22 11.97
CA LEU A 275 -7.72 10.58 10.78
C LEU A 275 -8.05 12.00 10.32
N MET A 276 -9.33 12.35 10.24
CA MET A 276 -9.77 13.69 9.84
C MET A 276 -9.36 14.78 10.84
N THR A 277 -9.20 14.42 12.12
CA THR A 277 -8.81 15.34 13.18
C THR A 277 -7.30 15.53 13.27
N THR A 278 -6.53 14.44 13.14
CA THR A 278 -5.10 14.41 13.49
C THR A 278 -4.17 14.17 12.30
N GLY A 279 -4.70 13.71 11.17
CA GLY A 279 -3.94 13.29 9.99
C GLY A 279 -3.35 11.88 10.08
N ARG A 280 -3.64 11.12 11.15
CA ARG A 280 -3.20 9.73 11.33
C ARG A 280 -4.20 8.92 12.18
N VAL A 281 -3.99 7.60 12.26
CA VAL A 281 -4.80 6.68 13.08
C VAL A 281 -3.89 5.96 14.07
N ASP A 282 -3.87 6.42 15.33
CA ASP A 282 -3.05 5.84 16.39
C ASP A 282 -3.91 5.27 17.53
N ALA A 283 -4.83 6.09 18.06
CA ALA A 283 -5.60 5.79 19.26
C ALA A 283 -6.73 4.81 18.99
N THR A 284 -7.35 4.92 17.82
CA THR A 284 -8.47 4.08 17.36
C THR A 284 -8.01 2.92 16.48
N LEU A 285 -6.69 2.78 16.25
CA LEU A 285 -6.13 1.68 15.50
C LEU A 285 -6.54 0.32 16.14
N PRO A 286 -7.09 -0.61 15.34
CA PRO A 286 -7.45 -1.95 15.80
C PRO A 286 -6.31 -2.70 16.51
N GLU A 287 -6.69 -3.67 17.35
CA GLU A 287 -5.73 -4.36 18.21
C GLU A 287 -4.69 -5.16 17.42
N ASP A 288 -5.15 -5.91 16.43
CA ASP A 288 -4.36 -6.62 15.42
C ASP A 288 -3.32 -5.71 14.76
N ASP A 289 -3.76 -4.63 14.12
CA ASP A 289 -2.88 -3.69 13.42
C ASP A 289 -1.84 -3.07 14.37
N ARG A 290 -2.28 -2.68 15.58
CA ARG A 290 -1.39 -2.12 16.60
C ARG A 290 -0.36 -3.13 17.10
N VAL A 291 -0.74 -4.39 17.27
CA VAL A 291 0.19 -5.45 17.70
C VAL A 291 1.19 -5.76 16.60
N ILE A 292 0.74 -5.89 15.35
CA ILE A 292 1.61 -6.12 14.19
C ILE A 292 2.59 -4.96 14.04
N GLY A 293 2.12 -3.72 14.04
CA GLY A 293 2.99 -2.53 13.94
C GLY A 293 4.06 -2.46 15.03
N LYS A 294 3.73 -2.82 16.28
CA LYS A 294 4.71 -2.89 17.38
C LYS A 294 5.76 -3.98 17.15
N LEU A 295 5.34 -5.16 16.70
CA LEU A 295 6.25 -6.27 16.40
C LEU A 295 7.14 -5.94 15.20
N TYR A 296 6.58 -5.33 14.16
CA TYR A 296 7.29 -4.87 12.98
C TYR A 296 8.35 -3.83 13.32
N ALA A 297 8.00 -2.80 14.10
CA ALA A 297 8.94 -1.78 14.55
C ALA A 297 10.12 -2.38 15.34
N LYS A 298 9.82 -3.36 16.19
CA LYS A 298 10.83 -4.04 17.02
C LYS A 298 11.73 -4.99 16.22
N GLU A 299 11.14 -5.81 15.35
CA GLU A 299 11.83 -6.94 14.72
C GLU A 299 12.37 -6.63 13.31
N VAL A 300 11.85 -5.59 12.65
CA VAL A 300 12.25 -5.21 11.29
C VAL A 300 12.86 -3.82 11.27
N GLU A 301 12.14 -2.80 11.73
CA GLU A 301 12.60 -1.41 11.59
C GLU A 301 13.81 -1.11 12.47
N ALA A 302 13.78 -1.48 13.76
CA ALA A 302 14.89 -1.23 14.67
C ALA A 302 16.21 -1.91 14.22
N PRO A 303 16.21 -3.20 13.82
CA PRO A 303 17.39 -3.83 13.23
C PRO A 303 17.85 -3.15 11.94
N ARG A 304 16.93 -2.78 11.05
CA ARG A 304 17.24 -2.07 9.80
C ARG A 304 17.89 -0.71 10.08
N ALA A 305 17.34 0.06 11.01
CA ALA A 305 17.89 1.35 11.41
C ALA A 305 19.29 1.21 12.02
N ALA A 306 19.52 0.17 12.85
CA ALA A 306 20.83 -0.13 13.40
C ALA A 306 21.85 -0.49 12.29
N GLN A 307 21.45 -1.30 11.30
CA GLN A 307 22.28 -1.64 10.15
C GLN A 307 22.62 -0.39 9.31
N GLN A 308 21.64 0.47 9.04
CA GLN A 308 21.86 1.73 8.32
C GLN A 308 22.79 2.69 9.08
N ALA A 309 22.64 2.79 10.41
CA ALA A 309 23.52 3.58 11.25
C ALA A 309 24.97 3.06 11.21
N ALA A 310 25.17 1.75 11.25
CA ALA A 310 26.48 1.11 11.12
C ALA A 310 27.09 1.31 9.72
N ALA A 311 26.28 1.18 8.66
CA ALA A 311 26.71 1.44 7.29
C ALA A 311 27.12 2.92 7.10
N ARG A 312 26.33 3.85 7.64
CA ARG A 312 26.65 5.28 7.64
C ARG A 312 27.95 5.57 8.39
N ALA A 313 28.17 4.98 9.57
CA ALA A 313 29.41 5.13 10.32
C ALA A 313 30.62 4.65 9.51
N THR A 314 30.51 3.49 8.85
CA THR A 314 31.55 2.97 7.95
C THR A 314 31.82 3.91 6.77
N ALA A 315 30.78 4.42 6.12
CA ALA A 315 30.91 5.36 5.00
C ALA A 315 31.57 6.69 5.40
N LEU A 316 31.37 7.14 6.65
CA LEU A 316 32.04 8.33 7.21
C LEU A 316 33.48 8.03 7.67
N ALA A 317 33.82 6.79 8.00
CA ALA A 317 35.17 6.39 8.38
C ALA A 317 36.09 6.17 7.17
N THR A 318 35.55 5.82 5.99
CA THR A 318 36.33 5.61 4.76
C THR A 318 36.77 6.90 4.06
N THR A 319 36.34 8.07 4.52
CA THR A 319 37.05 9.32 4.20
C THR A 319 38.44 9.32 4.84
N LYS A 320 39.43 8.78 4.11
CA LYS A 320 40.84 9.13 4.33
C LYS A 320 40.91 10.65 4.38
N THR A 321 41.33 11.19 5.51
CA THR A 321 41.83 12.56 5.61
C THR A 321 42.83 12.77 4.46
N ALA A 322 42.43 13.54 3.45
CA ALA A 322 43.41 14.14 2.55
C ALA A 322 44.42 14.91 3.43
N PRO A 323 45.72 14.90 3.10
CA PRO A 323 46.70 15.61 3.91
C PRO A 323 46.27 17.07 3.99
N VAL A 324 45.91 17.54 5.18
CA VAL A 324 45.71 18.95 5.44
C VAL A 324 47.07 19.59 5.26
N ALA A 325 47.29 20.24 4.11
CA ALA A 325 48.44 21.11 3.92
C ALA A 325 48.42 22.13 5.06
N LYS A 326 49.54 22.22 5.81
CA LYS A 326 49.71 23.17 6.91
C LYS A 326 49.58 24.59 6.38
N THR A 327 48.38 25.14 6.40
CA THR A 327 48.15 26.58 6.33
C THR A 327 47.93 27.07 7.75
N SER A 328 48.83 27.96 8.19
CA SER A 328 48.86 28.53 9.52
C SER A 328 47.49 29.12 9.92
N PRO A 329 47.08 29.02 11.19
CA PRO A 329 45.77 29.49 11.62
C PRO A 329 45.74 31.02 11.56
N ARG A 330 45.02 31.55 10.57
CA ARG A 330 44.60 32.95 10.56
C ARG A 330 43.39 33.05 11.49
N PRO A 331 43.34 34.05 12.40
CA PRO A 331 42.30 34.10 13.43
C PRO A 331 40.91 34.17 12.80
N LEU A 332 39.97 33.42 13.38
CA LEU A 332 38.54 33.51 13.09
C LEU A 332 38.02 34.88 13.52
N SER A 333 38.21 35.87 12.65
CA SER A 333 37.26 36.98 12.55
C SER A 333 35.95 36.40 12.06
N ALA A 334 34.85 36.75 12.72
CA ALA A 334 33.50 36.53 12.24
C ALA A 334 33.43 36.89 10.75
N GLN A 335 33.25 35.88 9.89
CA GLN A 335 33.05 36.08 8.46
C GLN A 335 31.54 36.10 8.21
N THR A 336 31.03 37.31 8.01
CA THR A 336 29.80 37.61 7.31
C THR A 336 29.72 36.79 6.01
N PRO A 337 28.56 36.21 5.63
CA PRO A 337 28.48 35.40 4.43
C PRO A 337 28.63 36.28 3.18
N ALA A 338 29.79 36.20 2.52
CA ALA A 338 30.03 36.84 1.23
C ALA A 338 30.36 35.76 0.17
N ASN A 339 29.57 35.78 -0.92
CA ASN A 339 29.63 34.99 -2.16
C ASN A 339 28.68 33.77 -2.28
N LEU A 340 27.36 34.03 -2.27
CA LEU A 340 26.39 33.14 -2.91
C LEU A 340 26.44 33.37 -4.43
N ARG A 341 27.05 32.45 -5.18
CA ARG A 341 26.92 32.45 -6.66
C ARG A 341 25.50 31.98 -7.06
N PRO A 342 24.88 32.55 -8.11
CA PRO A 342 23.60 32.07 -8.64
C PRO A 342 23.71 30.62 -9.13
N TYR A 343 22.64 29.83 -8.98
CA TYR A 343 22.59 28.43 -9.45
C TYR A 343 22.24 28.30 -10.93
N LEU A 344 21.82 29.40 -11.57
CA LEU A 344 21.48 29.53 -12.98
C LEU A 344 22.06 30.85 -13.52
N ALA A 345 22.53 30.85 -14.76
CA ALA A 345 22.97 32.05 -15.47
C ALA A 345 22.22 32.22 -16.80
N LEU A 346 22.15 33.44 -17.34
CA LEU A 346 21.50 33.72 -18.62
C LEU A 346 22.14 32.95 -19.81
N SER A 347 23.44 32.71 -19.74
CA SER A 347 24.20 31.97 -20.75
C SER A 347 24.10 30.44 -20.62
N ASP A 348 23.46 29.94 -19.57
CA ASP A 348 23.32 28.50 -19.35
C ASP A 348 22.40 27.89 -20.42
N ASP A 349 22.67 26.64 -20.78
CA ASP A 349 21.77 25.84 -21.62
C ASP A 349 20.39 25.73 -20.96
N ILE A 350 19.34 25.76 -21.77
CA ILE A 350 17.95 25.76 -21.29
C ILE A 350 17.59 24.48 -20.51
N GLU A 351 18.33 23.39 -20.69
CA GLU A 351 18.21 22.16 -19.87
C GLU A 351 18.53 22.37 -18.38
N ARG A 352 19.29 23.43 -18.04
CA ARG A 352 19.59 23.76 -16.64
C ARG A 352 18.42 24.46 -15.93
N ALA A 353 17.40 24.88 -16.67
CA ALA A 353 16.23 25.54 -16.11
C ALA A 353 15.35 24.56 -15.29
N PRO A 354 14.71 25.05 -14.21
CA PRO A 354 13.74 24.26 -13.45
C PRO A 354 12.59 23.77 -14.34
N SER A 355 12.04 22.59 -14.02
CA SER A 355 11.00 21.91 -14.81
C SER A 355 11.33 21.60 -16.29
N ILE A 356 12.54 21.92 -16.80
CA ILE A 356 12.94 21.67 -18.20
C ILE A 356 14.07 20.64 -18.24
N GLY A 357 13.73 19.40 -18.60
CA GLY A 357 14.72 18.35 -18.83
C GLY A 357 15.21 18.26 -20.29
N PRO A 358 16.18 17.38 -20.59
CA PRO A 358 16.82 17.27 -21.91
C PRO A 358 15.82 17.07 -23.07
N ARG A 359 14.75 16.30 -22.84
CA ARG A 359 13.70 16.09 -23.85
C ARG A 359 12.88 17.34 -24.14
N THR A 360 12.63 18.16 -23.12
CA THR A 360 11.90 19.43 -23.27
C THR A 360 12.79 20.45 -23.98
N ALA A 361 14.06 20.55 -23.58
CA ALA A 361 15.06 21.39 -24.23
C ALA A 361 15.23 21.04 -25.73
N GLN A 362 15.31 19.75 -26.07
CA GLN A 362 15.40 19.30 -27.47
C GLN A 362 14.19 19.75 -28.32
N ARG A 363 12.99 19.84 -27.74
CA ARG A 363 11.79 20.33 -28.43
C ARG A 363 11.75 21.85 -28.57
N MET A 364 12.46 22.58 -27.71
CA MET A 364 12.58 24.03 -27.76
C MET A 364 13.67 24.49 -28.75
N ALA A 365 14.68 23.66 -29.02
CA ALA A 365 15.78 24.00 -29.92
C ALA A 365 15.34 24.42 -31.34
N PRO A 366 14.36 23.77 -32.01
CA PRO A 366 13.85 24.22 -33.31
C PRO A 366 13.16 25.59 -33.28
N LEU A 367 12.73 26.05 -32.10
CA LEU A 367 12.12 27.37 -31.90
C LEU A 367 13.16 28.47 -31.67
N GLY A 368 14.46 28.14 -31.80
CA GLY A 368 15.57 29.06 -31.56
C GLY A 368 15.96 29.20 -30.09
N ILE A 369 15.38 28.41 -29.20
CA ILE A 369 15.61 28.50 -27.75
C ILE A 369 16.70 27.51 -27.36
N LYS A 370 17.89 28.02 -27.03
CA LYS A 370 19.04 27.20 -26.62
C LYS A 370 19.51 27.56 -25.21
N THR A 371 19.44 28.83 -24.86
CA THR A 371 19.88 29.36 -23.56
C THR A 371 18.71 29.82 -22.71
N VAL A 372 18.98 30.03 -21.41
CA VAL A 372 18.03 30.68 -20.48
C VAL A 372 17.65 32.07 -20.97
N ALA A 373 18.59 32.83 -21.55
CA ALA A 373 18.31 34.14 -22.14
C ALA A 373 17.30 34.06 -23.29
N ASP A 374 17.49 33.12 -24.22
CA ASP A 374 16.57 32.92 -25.35
C ASP A 374 15.16 32.57 -24.85
N PHE A 375 15.08 31.71 -23.83
CA PHE A 375 13.81 31.29 -23.26
C PHE A 375 13.07 32.41 -22.54
N LEU A 376 13.79 33.26 -21.80
CA LEU A 376 13.19 34.40 -21.09
C LEU A 376 12.76 35.53 -22.03
N ALA A 377 13.39 35.66 -23.20
CA ALA A 377 13.03 36.64 -24.23
C ALA A 377 11.88 36.18 -25.13
N ALA A 378 11.60 34.88 -25.17
CA ALA A 378 10.57 34.30 -26.03
C ALA A 378 9.15 34.54 -25.51
N ASP A 379 8.20 34.77 -26.43
CA ASP A 379 6.78 34.88 -26.13
C ASP A 379 6.19 33.50 -25.76
N ALA A 380 5.56 33.42 -24.58
CA ALA A 380 5.10 32.16 -24.01
C ALA A 380 4.03 31.46 -24.86
N ALA A 381 3.16 32.21 -25.54
CA ALA A 381 2.13 31.65 -26.42
C ALA A 381 2.74 31.05 -27.69
N THR A 382 3.73 31.74 -28.26
CA THR A 382 4.49 31.28 -29.42
C THR A 382 5.28 30.00 -29.09
N VAL A 383 5.94 29.95 -27.94
CA VAL A 383 6.67 28.73 -27.50
C VAL A 383 5.70 27.56 -27.30
N ALA A 384 4.59 27.77 -26.60
CA ALA A 384 3.61 26.71 -26.34
C ALA A 384 3.04 26.15 -27.65
N ALA A 385 2.69 27.02 -28.61
CA ALA A 385 2.22 26.61 -29.93
C ALA A 385 3.29 25.82 -30.70
N GLY A 386 4.54 26.27 -30.67
CA GLY A 386 5.66 25.61 -31.35
C GLY A 386 6.04 24.24 -30.78
N MET A 387 5.82 24.01 -29.48
CA MET A 387 6.13 22.73 -28.82
C MET A 387 5.21 21.57 -29.22
N SER A 388 4.08 21.83 -29.88
CA SER A 388 3.13 20.82 -30.39
C SER A 388 2.73 19.76 -29.35
N SER A 389 2.55 20.18 -28.10
CA SER A 389 2.27 19.30 -26.95
C SER A 389 0.92 19.63 -26.33
N ARG A 390 0.09 18.62 -26.10
CA ARG A 390 -1.25 18.76 -25.50
C ARG A 390 -1.23 19.18 -24.03
N TRP A 391 -0.11 19.02 -23.33
CA TRP A 391 0.01 19.29 -21.89
C TRP A 391 0.84 20.53 -21.56
N VAL A 392 1.40 21.22 -22.57
CA VAL A 392 2.18 22.45 -22.37
C VAL A 392 1.38 23.63 -22.92
N SER A 393 0.95 24.52 -22.02
CA SER A 393 0.19 25.72 -22.35
C SER A 393 1.04 26.99 -22.19
N ALA A 394 0.55 28.14 -22.67
CA ALA A 394 1.23 29.42 -22.48
C ALA A 394 1.43 29.77 -20.99
N SER A 395 0.48 29.39 -20.12
CA SER A 395 0.62 29.58 -18.68
C SER A 395 1.66 28.64 -18.07
N THR A 396 1.82 27.42 -18.61
CA THR A 396 2.91 26.51 -18.25
C THR A 396 4.27 27.10 -18.60
N ILE A 397 4.42 27.67 -19.81
CA ILE A 397 5.67 28.32 -20.22
C ILE A 397 5.98 29.54 -19.35
N THR A 398 4.97 30.37 -19.07
CA THR A 398 5.12 31.53 -18.18
C THR A 398 5.57 31.10 -16.79
N LEU A 399 5.00 30.03 -16.24
CA LEU A 399 5.41 29.48 -14.95
C LEU A 399 6.88 29.03 -14.96
N TRP A 400 7.35 28.37 -16.02
CA TRP A 400 8.77 27.98 -16.13
C TRP A 400 9.70 29.18 -16.27
N GLN A 401 9.27 30.23 -16.99
CA GLN A 401 10.02 31.49 -17.07
C GLN A 401 10.10 32.18 -15.70
N ASP A 402 9.02 32.18 -14.92
CA ASP A 402 9.00 32.73 -13.56
C ASP A 402 9.98 32.01 -12.63
N GLN A 403 10.04 30.68 -12.72
CA GLN A 403 11.00 29.88 -11.96
C GLN A 403 12.47 30.21 -12.33
N CYS A 404 12.75 30.45 -13.62
CA CYS A 404 14.07 30.92 -14.07
C CYS A 404 14.41 32.30 -13.51
N ARG A 405 13.45 33.25 -13.54
CA ARG A 405 13.62 34.60 -12.99
C ARG A 405 13.92 34.54 -11.49
N LEU A 406 13.19 33.75 -10.73
CA LEU A 406 13.46 33.55 -9.29
C LEU A 406 14.89 33.06 -9.02
N MET A 407 15.41 32.12 -9.81
CA MET A 407 16.78 31.61 -9.64
C MET A 407 17.86 32.63 -10.01
N LEU A 408 17.56 33.56 -10.92
CA LEU A 408 18.44 34.66 -11.30
C LEU A 408 18.41 35.80 -10.28
N ASP A 409 17.21 36.15 -9.79
CA ASP A 409 16.98 37.27 -8.88
C ASP A 409 17.39 36.97 -7.43
N VAL A 410 17.33 35.71 -6.99
CA VAL A 410 17.53 35.30 -5.60
C VAL A 410 18.81 34.46 -5.45
N PRO A 411 19.92 35.04 -4.95
CA PRO A 411 21.17 34.33 -4.79
C PRO A 411 21.04 33.06 -3.94
N GLY A 412 21.57 31.94 -4.44
CA GLY A 412 21.56 30.67 -3.73
C GLY A 412 20.23 29.89 -3.80
N LEU A 413 19.24 30.35 -4.57
CA LEU A 413 17.99 29.63 -4.80
C LEU A 413 18.18 28.47 -5.80
N ARG A 414 17.67 27.28 -5.45
CA ARG A 414 17.78 26.05 -6.27
C ARG A 414 16.48 25.78 -7.04
N GLY A 415 16.56 24.99 -8.12
CA GLY A 415 15.41 24.67 -8.99
C GLY A 415 14.14 24.25 -8.25
N THR A 416 14.21 23.20 -7.42
CA THR A 416 13.05 22.73 -6.64
C THR A 416 12.44 23.81 -5.73
N HIS A 417 13.25 24.72 -5.19
CA HIS A 417 12.75 25.81 -4.35
C HIS A 417 12.09 26.92 -5.19
N ALA A 418 12.64 27.21 -6.37
CA ALA A 418 12.00 28.13 -7.32
C ALA A 418 10.65 27.58 -7.81
N GLU A 419 10.56 26.26 -8.03
CA GLU A 419 9.30 25.57 -8.37
C GLU A 419 8.26 25.71 -7.25
N LEU A 420 8.66 25.48 -5.98
CA LEU A 420 7.78 25.69 -4.83
C LEU A 420 7.27 27.13 -4.73
N LEU A 421 8.16 28.11 -4.84
CA LEU A 421 7.81 29.54 -4.73
C LEU A 421 6.86 29.99 -5.84
N ALA A 422 7.17 29.66 -7.09
CA ALA A 422 6.36 30.05 -8.23
C ALA A 422 4.95 29.44 -8.18
N GLN A 423 4.84 28.18 -7.75
CA GLN A 423 3.55 27.50 -7.58
C GLN A 423 2.76 28.01 -6.38
N SER A 424 3.45 28.53 -5.36
CA SER A 424 2.83 29.20 -4.21
C SER A 424 2.44 30.66 -4.50
N GLY A 425 2.66 31.13 -5.73
CA GLY A 425 2.25 32.47 -6.19
C GLY A 425 3.33 33.54 -6.15
N TYR A 426 4.54 33.23 -5.67
CA TYR A 426 5.67 34.16 -5.58
C TYR A 426 6.58 33.99 -6.81
N ARG A 427 6.36 34.81 -7.84
CA ARG A 427 6.84 34.59 -9.23
C ARG A 427 8.06 35.41 -9.64
N SER A 428 8.57 36.27 -8.75
CA SER A 428 9.73 37.14 -9.00
C SER A 428 10.47 37.46 -7.71
N GLY A 429 11.75 37.85 -7.80
CA GLY A 429 12.47 38.35 -6.62
C GLY A 429 11.79 39.55 -5.97
N GLU A 430 11.10 40.37 -6.77
CA GLU A 430 10.26 41.48 -6.29
C GLU A 430 9.08 41.02 -5.44
N SER A 431 8.25 40.13 -5.97
CA SER A 431 7.06 39.64 -5.26
C SER A 431 7.44 38.88 -3.99
N LEU A 432 8.58 38.19 -4.02
CA LEU A 432 9.14 37.52 -2.86
C LEU A 432 9.63 38.51 -1.81
N ALA A 433 10.45 39.49 -2.18
CA ALA A 433 11.02 40.47 -1.26
C ALA A 433 9.98 41.36 -0.57
N SER A 434 8.81 41.54 -1.19
CA SER A 434 7.68 42.30 -0.66
C SER A 434 6.67 41.46 0.11
N ALA A 435 6.89 40.14 0.24
CA ALA A 435 5.96 39.23 0.89
C ALA A 435 5.96 39.41 2.42
N ASP A 436 4.79 39.24 3.03
CA ASP A 436 4.70 39.01 4.47
C ASP A 436 5.32 37.64 4.81
N ALA A 437 6.22 37.62 5.79
CA ALA A 437 7.05 36.44 6.06
C ALA A 437 6.24 35.23 6.55
N ASP A 438 5.19 35.47 7.34
CA ASP A 438 4.38 34.39 7.91
C ASP A 438 3.37 33.87 6.88
N LYS A 439 2.80 34.77 6.06
CA LYS A 439 2.00 34.38 4.90
C LYS A 439 2.80 33.58 3.87
N LEU A 440 4.02 34.01 3.55
CA LEU A 440 4.92 33.28 2.65
C LEU A 440 5.18 31.86 3.16
N CYS A 441 5.45 31.70 4.46
CA CYS A 441 5.66 30.38 5.06
C CYS A 441 4.40 29.53 4.96
N ALA A 442 3.23 30.09 5.28
CA ALA A 442 1.96 29.38 5.19
C ALA A 442 1.65 28.91 3.76
N ASP A 443 1.78 29.79 2.77
CA ASP A 443 1.49 29.50 1.37
C ASP A 443 2.43 28.42 0.80
N VAL A 444 3.75 28.52 1.08
CA VAL A 444 4.74 27.55 0.63
C VAL A 444 4.56 26.19 1.29
N LEU A 445 4.28 26.16 2.59
CA LEU A 445 4.01 24.90 3.30
C LEU A 445 2.68 24.26 2.85
N ALA A 446 1.63 25.06 2.63
CA ALA A 446 0.36 24.59 2.11
C ALA A 446 0.50 23.99 0.69
N PHE A 447 1.29 24.64 -0.18
CA PHE A 447 1.59 24.06 -1.48
C PHE A 447 2.43 22.78 -1.34
N ALA A 448 3.47 22.77 -0.50
CA ALA A 448 4.34 21.61 -0.29
C ALA A 448 3.60 20.35 0.18
N THR A 449 2.54 20.50 0.99
CA THR A 449 1.71 19.38 1.47
C THR A 449 0.62 18.96 0.48
N SER A 450 0.32 19.78 -0.54
CA SER A 450 -0.60 19.42 -1.62
C SER A 450 -0.09 18.20 -2.43
N SER A 451 -0.97 17.54 -3.18
CA SER A 451 -0.58 16.42 -4.05
C SER A 451 0.45 16.85 -5.13
N ALA A 452 0.36 18.08 -5.62
CA ALA A 452 1.32 18.63 -6.57
C ALA A 452 2.68 18.94 -5.90
N GLY A 453 2.68 19.49 -4.69
CA GLY A 453 3.90 19.75 -3.92
C GLY A 453 4.62 18.48 -3.49
N ARG A 454 3.88 17.45 -3.02
CA ARG A 454 4.45 16.13 -2.70
C ARG A 454 5.09 15.47 -3.92
N ARG A 455 4.44 15.54 -5.09
CA ARG A 455 5.05 15.06 -6.36
C ARG A 455 6.33 15.81 -6.73
N LEU A 456 6.37 17.12 -6.52
CA LEU A 456 7.56 17.95 -6.76
C LEU A 456 8.72 17.59 -5.81
N LEU A 457 8.42 17.41 -4.53
CA LEU A 457 9.39 17.09 -3.49
C LEU A 457 9.85 15.63 -3.50
N ARG A 458 9.10 14.74 -4.15
CA ARG A 458 9.32 13.28 -4.10
C ARG A 458 9.33 12.84 -2.64
N ASP A 459 10.37 12.14 -2.20
CA ASP A 459 10.55 11.67 -0.81
C ASP A 459 11.21 12.74 0.09
N GLY A 460 11.40 13.96 -0.40
CA GLY A 460 12.03 15.06 0.34
C GLY A 460 11.05 15.73 1.32
N ALA A 461 11.54 16.08 2.50
CA ALA A 461 10.76 16.87 3.47
C ALA A 461 10.46 18.29 2.94
N PRO A 462 9.30 18.88 3.26
CA PRO A 462 9.04 20.30 3.04
C PRO A 462 10.12 21.19 3.66
N PRO A 463 10.42 22.36 3.06
CA PRO A 463 11.38 23.29 3.63
C PRO A 463 10.87 23.82 4.98
N ASP A 464 11.77 23.92 5.96
CA ASP A 464 11.42 24.55 7.23
C ASP A 464 11.25 26.08 7.10
N VAL A 465 10.64 26.68 8.13
CA VAL A 465 10.37 28.13 8.20
C VAL A 465 11.66 28.95 8.10
N SER A 466 12.76 28.47 8.67
CA SER A 466 14.06 29.16 8.63
C SER A 466 14.59 29.25 7.19
N ARG A 467 14.43 28.16 6.43
CA ARG A 467 14.81 28.06 5.03
C ARG A 467 13.99 29.01 4.15
N ILE A 468 12.68 29.06 4.35
CA ILE A 468 11.77 29.95 3.61
C ILE A 468 12.09 31.41 3.91
N LYS A 469 12.26 31.77 5.19
CA LYS A 469 12.68 33.13 5.61
C LYS A 469 14.07 33.49 5.08
N GLY A 470 14.96 32.50 4.90
CA GLY A 470 16.25 32.67 4.24
C GLY A 470 16.14 33.13 2.79
N TRP A 471 15.20 32.59 2.01
CA TRP A 471 14.98 33.03 0.62
C TRP A 471 14.39 34.44 0.55
N LEU A 472 13.46 34.76 1.45
CA LEU A 472 12.90 36.11 1.60
C LEU A 472 14.02 37.12 1.85
N ASN A 473 14.88 36.86 2.83
CA ASN A 473 16.00 37.74 3.16
C ASN A 473 16.97 37.89 1.98
N ALA A 474 17.33 36.79 1.31
CA ALA A 474 18.20 36.83 0.14
C ALA A 474 17.61 37.67 -1.00
N ALA A 475 16.29 37.58 -1.23
CA ALA A 475 15.59 38.41 -2.21
C ALA A 475 15.60 39.89 -1.81
N SER A 476 15.30 40.22 -0.54
CA SER A 476 15.32 41.60 -0.04
C SER A 476 16.73 42.21 -0.01
N GLU A 477 17.77 41.41 0.19
CA GLU A 477 19.17 41.84 0.12
C GLU A 477 19.62 42.08 -1.32
N ALA A 478 19.34 41.14 -2.23
CA ALA A 478 19.65 41.31 -3.65
C ALA A 478 19.00 42.57 -4.23
N ARG A 479 17.77 42.88 -3.81
CA ARG A 479 17.05 44.10 -4.21
C ARG A 479 17.61 45.39 -3.65
N ARG A 480 18.20 45.35 -2.46
CA ARG A 480 18.88 46.52 -1.88
C ARG A 480 20.22 46.79 -2.55
N ALA A 481 20.80 45.78 -3.20
CA ALA A 481 22.08 45.86 -3.87
C ALA A 481 21.98 46.18 -5.38
N ALA A 482 20.81 45.98 -5.99
CA ALA A 482 20.48 46.35 -7.38
C ALA A 482 19.92 47.78 -7.44
#